data_AF-A0A7D5M3H5-F1
#
_entry.id   AF-A0A7D5M3H5-F1
#
_cell.length_a   1.000
_cell.length_b   1.000
_cell.length_c   1.000
_cell.angle_alpha   90.00
_cell.angle_beta   90.00
_cell.angle_gamma   90.00
#
_symmetry.space_group_name_H-M   'P 1'
#
loop_
_entity.id
_entity.type
_entity.pdbx_description
1 polymer ?
#
loop_
_entity_poly.entity_id
_entity_poly.type
_entity_poly.pdbx_seq_one_letter_code
_entity_poly.pdbx_strand_id
1 'polypeptide(L)'
;MSDFTPTMPISLQIRKIIFEKFNDPDGKFTNDEIFEIIKENGDLDPSWIIDDTESFFNEICDSGLARNIAQNFTTIWMKLFDPIEKLHCNSCNNDVYLGPSEERICPNSSCKSSI
;
A
#
# COMPACT_ATOMS: atom_id res chain seq x y z
N MET A 1 3.65 -0.93 25.01
CA MET A 1 4.12 -1.01 23.63
C MET A 1 3.99 -2.46 23.25
N SER A 2 2.92 -2.81 22.54
CA SER A 2 2.69 -4.18 22.10
C SER A 2 3.74 -4.51 21.04
N ASP A 3 4.47 -5.61 21.24
CA ASP A 3 5.49 -6.12 20.31
C ASP A 3 4.84 -6.76 19.07
N PHE A 4 3.81 -6.13 18.53
CA PHE A 4 3.13 -6.63 17.34
C PHE A 4 4.03 -6.37 16.13
N THR A 5 4.55 -7.46 15.56
CA THR A 5 5.31 -7.44 14.31
C THR A 5 4.40 -7.99 13.23
N PRO A 6 3.92 -7.14 12.30
CA PRO A 6 3.09 -7.62 11.20
C PRO A 6 3.87 -8.63 10.38
N THR A 7 3.19 -9.69 9.96
CA THR A 7 3.79 -10.82 9.24
C THR A 7 4.35 -10.39 7.89
N MET A 8 3.73 -9.37 7.28
CA MET A 8 4.19 -8.70 6.08
C MET A 8 4.27 -7.18 6.32
N PRO A 9 5.29 -6.46 5.80
CA PRO A 9 5.35 -5.00 5.85
C PRO A 9 4.03 -4.34 5.42
N ILE A 10 3.55 -3.36 6.20
CA ILE A 10 2.27 -2.68 5.96
C ILE A 10 2.20 -2.10 4.53
N SER A 11 3.28 -1.51 4.02
CA SER A 11 3.35 -1.00 2.64
C SER A 11 3.04 -2.07 1.60
N LEU A 12 3.50 -3.32 1.81
CA LEU A 12 3.19 -4.44 0.90
C LEU A 12 1.74 -4.91 1.05
N GLN A 13 1.19 -4.88 2.26
CA GLN A 13 -0.20 -5.23 2.51
C GLN A 13 -1.15 -4.24 1.83
N ILE A 14 -0.89 -2.94 1.98
CA ILE A 14 -1.65 -1.88 1.32
C ILE A 14 -1.61 -2.10 -0.20
N ARG A 15 -0.42 -2.22 -0.79
CA ARG A 15 -0.25 -2.42 -2.24
C ARG A 15 -0.96 -3.69 -2.75
N LYS A 16 -0.93 -4.77 -1.97
CA LYS A 16 -1.67 -6.00 -2.27
C LYS A 16 -3.19 -5.79 -2.29
N ILE A 17 -3.73 -5.11 -1.27
CA ILE A 17 -5.17 -4.83 -1.18
C ILE A 17 -5.61 -3.94 -2.34
N ILE A 18 -4.82 -2.93 -2.68
CA ILE A 18 -5.11 -2.06 -3.83
C ILE A 18 -5.15 -2.91 -5.11
N PHE A 19 -4.20 -3.81 -5.33
CA PHE A 19 -4.22 -4.70 -6.49
C PHE A 19 -5.42 -5.67 -6.51
N GLU A 20 -5.83 -6.21 -5.37
CA GLU A 20 -6.90 -7.20 -5.32
C GLU A 20 -8.31 -6.59 -5.40
N LYS A 21 -8.51 -5.39 -4.83
CA LYS A 21 -9.85 -4.77 -4.70
C LYS A 21 -10.02 -3.45 -5.45
N PHE A 22 -8.93 -2.72 -5.70
CA PHE A 22 -8.95 -1.35 -6.22
C PHE A 22 -8.10 -1.17 -7.48
N ASN A 23 -7.82 -2.24 -8.21
CA ASN A 23 -7.03 -2.23 -9.44
C ASN A 23 -7.82 -1.71 -10.66
N ASP A 24 -8.56 -0.63 -10.46
CA ASP A 24 -9.34 0.05 -11.47
C ASP A 24 -8.87 1.52 -11.55
N PRO A 25 -8.20 1.92 -12.65
CA PRO A 25 -7.77 3.30 -12.87
C PRO A 25 -8.90 4.31 -12.99
N ASP A 26 -10.14 3.89 -13.23
CA ASP A 26 -11.29 4.79 -13.23
C ASP A 26 -11.93 4.93 -11.85
N GLY A 27 -11.70 3.92 -11.00
CA GLY A 27 -12.11 3.88 -9.61
C GLY A 27 -11.45 4.93 -8.72
N LYS A 28 -12.02 5.08 -7.54
CA LYS A 28 -11.47 5.87 -6.44
C LYS A 28 -11.62 5.07 -5.16
N PHE A 29 -10.67 5.21 -4.27
CA PHE A 29 -10.65 4.52 -2.99
C PHE A 29 -10.05 5.41 -1.92
N THR A 30 -10.25 5.04 -0.68
CA THR A 30 -9.76 5.78 0.48
C THR A 30 -8.77 4.94 1.28
N ASN A 31 -7.88 5.63 2.00
CA ASN A 31 -7.02 4.98 2.98
C ASN A 31 -7.83 4.29 4.09
N ASP A 32 -8.98 4.85 4.49
CA ASP A 32 -9.89 4.25 5.47
C ASP A 32 -10.39 2.87 5.04
N GLU A 33 -10.84 2.72 3.79
CA GLU A 33 -11.30 1.43 3.25
C GLU A 33 -10.17 0.39 3.29
N ILE A 34 -8.96 0.78 2.93
CA ILE A 34 -7.79 -0.12 2.96
C ILE A 34 -7.44 -0.48 4.40
N PHE A 35 -7.44 0.50 5.30
CA PHE A 35 -7.12 0.32 6.72
C PHE A 35 -8.09 -0.68 7.39
N GLU A 36 -9.39 -0.54 7.14
CA GLU A 36 -10.40 -1.49 7.63
C GLU A 36 -10.13 -2.91 7.12
N ILE A 37 -9.78 -3.08 5.83
CA ILE A 37 -9.44 -4.40 5.27
C ILE A 37 -8.19 -5.00 5.95
N ILE A 38 -7.15 -4.20 6.20
CA ILE A 38 -5.94 -4.68 6.90
C ILE A 38 -6.29 -5.10 8.33
N LYS A 39 -7.14 -4.32 9.00
CA LYS A 39 -7.60 -4.62 10.36
C LYS A 39 -8.44 -5.89 10.42
N GLU A 40 -9.33 -6.10 9.44
CA GLU A 40 -10.11 -7.34 9.30
C GLU A 40 -9.22 -8.57 9.05
N ASN A 41 -8.09 -8.41 8.35
CA ASN A 41 -7.11 -9.47 8.14
C ASN A 41 -6.35 -9.85 9.43
N GLY A 42 -6.41 -9.02 10.48
CA GLY A 42 -5.80 -9.28 11.78
C GLY A 42 -4.26 -9.15 11.81
N ASP A 43 -3.64 -8.60 10.75
CA ASP A 43 -2.18 -8.39 10.66
C ASP A 43 -1.79 -6.93 11.00
N LEU A 44 -2.61 -6.25 11.80
CA LEU A 44 -2.40 -4.89 12.32
C LEU A 44 -2.64 -4.87 13.83
N ASP A 45 -1.84 -4.12 14.58
CA ASP A 45 -2.05 -3.95 16.01
C ASP A 45 -3.42 -3.27 16.25
N PRO A 46 -4.29 -3.80 17.13
CA PRO A 46 -5.61 -3.23 17.40
C PRO A 46 -5.60 -1.78 17.91
N SER A 47 -4.47 -1.31 18.43
CA SER A 47 -4.28 0.06 18.92
C SER A 47 -3.98 1.07 17.82
N TRP A 48 -3.62 0.61 16.61
CA TRP A 48 -3.32 1.50 15.50
C TRP A 48 -4.59 2.19 15.02
N ILE A 49 -4.43 3.44 14.62
CA ILE A 49 -5.45 4.26 13.98
C ILE A 49 -4.98 4.67 12.58
N ILE A 50 -5.89 5.27 11.81
CA ILE A 50 -5.58 5.70 10.44
C ILE A 50 -4.35 6.62 10.38
N ASP A 51 -4.18 7.50 11.38
CA ASP A 51 -3.05 8.44 11.50
C ASP A 51 -1.70 7.72 11.53
N ASP A 52 -1.62 6.55 12.18
CA ASP A 52 -0.38 5.75 12.23
C ASP A 52 0.01 5.21 10.85
N THR A 53 -0.98 5.06 9.96
CA THR A 53 -0.78 4.54 8.61
C THR A 53 -0.70 5.60 7.52
N GLU A 54 -0.97 6.87 7.84
CA GLU A 54 -0.99 7.99 6.89
C GLU A 54 0.32 8.08 6.10
N SER A 55 1.46 7.90 6.78
CA SER A 55 2.80 7.94 6.17
C SER A 55 2.97 6.91 5.04
N PHE A 56 2.40 5.71 5.16
CA PHE A 56 2.47 4.69 4.12
C PHE A 56 1.64 5.05 2.88
N PHE A 57 0.49 5.70 3.08
CA PHE A 57 -0.35 6.16 1.96
C PHE A 57 0.29 7.35 1.23
N ASN A 58 0.95 8.23 1.97
CA ASN A 58 1.76 9.30 1.37
C ASN A 58 2.92 8.72 0.57
N GLU A 59 3.64 7.72 1.08
CA GLU A 59 4.71 7.03 0.35
C GLU A 59 4.21 6.40 -0.96
N ILE A 60 3.00 5.84 -0.97
CA ILE A 60 2.36 5.29 -2.19
C ILE A 60 2.04 6.39 -3.22
N CYS A 61 1.68 7.58 -2.75
CA CYS A 61 1.47 8.72 -3.63
C CYS A 61 2.80 9.24 -4.18
N ASP A 62 3.81 9.37 -3.32
CA ASP A 62 5.14 9.85 -3.66
C ASP A 62 5.89 8.90 -4.60
N SER A 63 5.65 7.59 -4.48
CA SER A 63 6.23 6.58 -5.36
C SER A 63 5.62 6.57 -6.77
N GLY A 64 4.47 7.22 -6.96
CA GLY A 64 3.79 7.32 -8.26
C GLY A 64 2.79 6.20 -8.55
N LEU A 65 2.41 5.37 -7.56
CA LEU A 65 1.39 4.33 -7.74
C LEU A 65 -0.02 4.93 -7.87
N ALA A 66 -0.35 5.83 -6.94
CA ALA A 66 -1.64 6.52 -6.89
C ALA A 66 -1.42 8.02 -6.77
N ARG A 67 -2.45 8.80 -7.13
CA ARG A 67 -2.52 10.22 -6.82
C ARG A 67 -3.55 10.47 -5.75
N ASN A 68 -3.22 11.38 -4.84
CA ASN A 68 -4.18 12.01 -3.97
C ASN A 68 -5.06 12.96 -4.81
N ILE A 69 -6.37 12.70 -4.85
CA ILE A 69 -7.36 13.52 -5.56
C ILE A 69 -8.15 14.45 -4.64
N ALA A 70 -8.21 14.13 -3.34
CA ALA A 70 -8.82 14.95 -2.30
C ALA A 70 -8.39 14.44 -0.92
N GLN A 71 -8.37 15.33 0.07
CA GLN A 71 -8.16 14.95 1.47
C GLN A 71 -9.17 15.67 2.35
N ASN A 72 -9.72 14.97 3.33
CA ASN A 72 -10.55 15.55 4.37
C ASN A 72 -10.12 15.00 5.73
N PHE A 73 -9.48 15.84 6.55
CA PHE A 73 -8.78 15.40 7.76
C PHE A 73 -7.76 14.30 7.45
N THR A 74 -7.98 13.12 8.00
CA THR A 74 -7.11 11.94 7.89
C THR A 74 -7.54 11.02 6.74
N THR A 75 -8.72 11.23 6.17
CA THR A 75 -9.19 10.52 4.98
C THR A 75 -8.56 11.08 3.71
N ILE A 76 -7.78 10.26 3.03
CA ILE A 76 -7.16 10.56 1.74
C ILE A 76 -7.89 9.78 0.65
N TRP A 77 -8.45 10.51 -0.33
CA TRP A 77 -9.01 9.94 -1.55
C TRP A 77 -7.89 9.76 -2.57
N MET A 78 -7.71 8.52 -2.99
CA MET A 78 -6.69 8.13 -3.94
C MET A 78 -7.34 7.58 -5.22
N LYS A 79 -6.60 7.76 -6.31
CA LYS A 79 -6.93 7.18 -7.62
C LYS A 79 -5.65 6.68 -8.27
N LEU A 80 -5.68 5.49 -8.85
CA LEU A 80 -4.53 4.95 -9.56
C LEU A 80 -4.20 5.80 -10.78
N PHE A 81 -2.91 5.84 -11.13
CA PHE A 81 -2.49 6.36 -12.43
C PHE A 81 -2.78 5.36 -13.54
N ASP A 82 -2.38 4.12 -13.31
CA ASP A 82 -2.48 2.99 -14.23
C ASP A 82 -2.81 1.72 -13.45
N PRO A 83 -3.28 0.64 -14.10
CA PRO A 83 -3.48 -0.64 -13.44
C PRO A 83 -2.16 -1.14 -12.84
N ILE A 84 -2.23 -1.64 -11.61
CA ILE A 84 -1.10 -2.21 -10.90
C ILE A 84 -0.79 -3.60 -11.48
N GLU A 85 0.50 -3.87 -11.63
CA GLU A 85 1.00 -5.17 -12.04
C GLU A 85 1.56 -5.95 -10.85
N LYS A 86 1.31 -7.25 -10.85
CA LYS A 86 1.96 -8.18 -9.91
C LYS A 86 3.32 -8.58 -10.46
N LEU A 87 4.38 -8.23 -9.73
CA LEU A 87 5.75 -8.59 -10.03
C LEU A 87 6.31 -9.48 -8.92
N HIS A 88 7.26 -10.34 -9.26
CA HIS A 88 7.92 -11.19 -8.28
C HIS A 88 9.35 -10.71 -8.06
N CYS A 89 9.69 -10.32 -6.83
CA CYS A 89 11.05 -9.91 -6.51
C CYS A 89 11.91 -11.15 -6.22
N ASN A 90 12.83 -11.47 -7.12
CA ASN A 90 13.73 -12.63 -6.97
C ASN A 90 14.67 -12.52 -5.76
N SER A 91 14.97 -11.30 -5.28
CA SER A 91 15.91 -11.08 -4.18
C SER A 91 15.31 -11.38 -2.80
N CYS A 92 14.04 -11.01 -2.57
CA CYS A 92 13.35 -11.33 -1.31
C CYS A 92 12.27 -12.40 -1.45
N ASN A 93 12.11 -12.97 -2.65
CA ASN A 93 11.13 -14.01 -2.98
C ASN A 93 9.69 -13.64 -2.59
N ASN A 94 9.37 -12.34 -2.65
CA ASN A 94 8.04 -11.81 -2.32
C ASN A 94 7.37 -11.28 -3.59
N ASP A 95 6.06 -11.44 -3.62
CA ASP A 95 5.22 -10.77 -4.61
C ASP A 95 5.10 -9.29 -4.24
N VAL A 96 5.41 -8.42 -5.20
CA VAL A 96 5.30 -6.98 -5.08
C VAL A 96 4.29 -6.46 -6.11
N TYR A 97 3.63 -5.38 -5.76
CA TYR A 97 2.60 -4.77 -6.60
C TYR A 97 3.03 -3.34 -6.90
N LEU A 98 3.37 -3.10 -8.17
CA LEU A 98 3.90 -1.83 -8.65
C LEU A 98 3.06 -1.31 -9.82
N GLY A 99 2.92 0.00 -9.89
CA GLY A 99 2.42 0.66 -11.09
C GLY A 99 3.47 0.61 -12.22
N PRO A 100 3.04 0.58 -13.50
CA PRO A 100 3.96 0.58 -14.64
C PRO A 100 4.83 1.84 -14.72
N SER A 101 4.36 2.94 -14.12
CA SER A 101 5.02 4.23 -14.06
C SER A 101 5.98 4.38 -12.87
N GLU A 102 5.97 3.45 -11.90
CA GLU A 102 6.89 3.46 -10.76
C GLU A 102 8.27 2.89 -11.14
N GLU A 103 9.31 3.29 -10.40
CA GLU A 103 10.60 2.62 -10.49
C GLU A 103 10.43 1.13 -10.12
N ARG A 104 10.98 0.24 -10.94
CA ARG A 104 10.97 -1.21 -10.69
C ARG A 104 11.94 -1.57 -9.59
N ILE A 105 11.66 -1.11 -8.38
CA ILE A 105 12.43 -1.36 -7.18
C ILE A 105 11.49 -2.01 -6.17
N CYS A 106 11.99 -3.02 -5.48
CA CYS A 106 11.25 -3.69 -4.44
C CYS A 106 10.91 -2.69 -3.32
N PRO A 107 9.63 -2.40 -3.04
CA PRO A 107 9.22 -1.49 -1.98
C PRO A 107 9.42 -2.11 -0.58
N ASN A 108 9.90 -3.35 -0.50
CA ASN A 108 10.32 -3.95 0.75
C ASN A 108 11.57 -3.24 1.28
N SER A 109 11.43 -2.57 2.44
CA SER A 109 12.49 -1.84 3.12
C SER A 109 13.75 -2.67 3.37
N SER A 110 13.61 -3.99 3.52
CA SER A 110 14.72 -4.93 3.77
C SER A 110 15.47 -5.34 2.50
N CYS A 111 14.84 -5.23 1.32
CA CYS A 111 15.41 -5.73 0.07
C CYS A 111 15.95 -4.60 -0.81
N LYS A 112 15.12 -3.58 -1.07
CA LYS A 112 15.41 -2.42 -1.95
C LYS A 112 16.11 -2.78 -3.27
N SER A 113 15.89 -3.99 -3.78
CA SER A 113 16.55 -4.51 -4.98
C SER A 113 15.75 -4.11 -6.22
N SER A 114 16.43 -3.82 -7.33
CA SER A 114 15.78 -3.61 -8.63
C SER A 114 15.15 -4.91 -9.15
N ILE A 115 13.98 -4.80 -9.77
CA ILE A 115 13.14 -5.89 -10.28
C ILE A 115 13.07 -5.83 -11.81
#